data_AF-A0A3C0IU69-F1
#
_entry.id   AF-A0A3C0IU69-F1
#
_cell.length_a   1.000
_cell.length_b   1.000
_cell.length_c   1.000
_cell.angle_alpha   90.00
_cell.angle_beta   90.00
_cell.angle_gamma   90.00
#
_symmetry.space_group_name_H-M   'P 1'
#
loop_
_entity.id
_entity.type
_entity.pdbx_description
1 polymer ?
#
loop_
_entity_poly.entity_id
_entity_poly.type
_entity_poly.pdbx_seq_one_letter_code
_entity_poly.pdbx_strand_id
1 'polypeptide(L)' 'MKRYANFNNSVLLIALLVLHACTKNNFITSADALLRANIDTLSFDTVFTSTGSVTKSFKIFNLNDQKLRLSSVTLGGGTN' A
#
# COMPACT_ATOMS: atom_id res chain seq x y z
N MET A 1 -20.42 36.53 32.21
CA MET A 1 -20.47 36.65 30.72
C MET A 1 -19.15 36.26 30.04
N LYS A 2 -17.98 36.76 30.46
CA LYS A 2 -16.66 36.44 29.84
C LYS A 2 -16.30 34.94 29.76
N ARG A 3 -16.69 34.14 30.77
CA ARG A 3 -16.46 32.68 30.78
C ARG A 3 -17.19 31.93 29.66
N TYR A 4 -18.40 32.38 29.28
CA TYR A 4 -19.17 31.80 28.18
C TYR A 4 -18.57 32.16 26.81
N ALA A 5 -18.09 33.41 26.66
CA ALA A 5 -17.39 33.85 25.45
C ALA A 5 -16.07 33.07 25.23
N ASN A 6 -15.30 32.81 26.29
CA ASN A 6 -14.07 32.00 26.20
C ASN A 6 -14.36 30.53 25.86
N PHE A 7 -15.41 29.94 26.43
CA PHE A 7 -15.84 28.58 26.10
C PHE A 7 -16.25 28.47 24.62
N ASN A 8 -17.02 29.43 24.12
CA ASN A 8 -17.43 29.47 22.72
C ASN A 8 -16.22 29.63 21.76
N ASN A 9 -15.24 30.45 22.15
CA ASN A 9 -14.01 30.64 21.36
C ASN A 9 -13.16 29.36 21.29
N SER A 10 -13.07 28.60 22.39
CA SER A 10 -12.40 27.30 22.40
C SER A 10 -13.09 26.28 21.51
N VAL A 11 -14.43 26.24 21.50
CA VAL A 11 -15.21 25.35 20.63
C VAL A 11 -15.00 25.71 19.15
N LEU A 12 -14.98 27.01 18.83
CA LEU A 12 -14.72 27.50 17.48
C LEU A 12 -13.32 27.10 16.98
N LEU A 13 -12.31 27.21 17.85
CA LEU A 13 -10.93 26.83 17.54
C LEU A 13 -10.82 25.33 17.28
N ILE A 14 -11.46 24.51 18.11
CA ILE A 14 -11.49 23.05 17.93
C ILE A 14 -12.19 22.70 16.61
N ALA A 15 -13.30 23.35 16.28
CA ALA A 15 -14.00 23.13 15.02
C ALA A 15 -13.13 23.44 13.79
N LEU A 16 -12.34 24.52 13.83
CA LEU A 16 -11.39 24.89 12.76
C LEU A 16 -10.25 23.87 12.59
N LEU A 17 -9.78 23.27 13.69
CA LEU A 17 -8.73 22.25 13.66
C LEU A 17 -9.23 20.93 13.05
N VAL A 18 -10.48 20.54 13.31
CA VAL A 18 -11.07 19.31 12.76
C VAL A 18 -11.23 19.39 11.23
N LEU A 19 -11.45 20.59 10.66
CA LEU A 19 -11.53 20.79 9.21
C LEU A 19 -10.20 20.54 8.48
N HIS A 20 -9.06 20.62 9.16
CA HIS A 20 -7.73 20.37 8.58
C HIS A 20 -7.30 18.89 8.63
N ALA A 21 -8.08 18.01 9.27
CA ALA A 21 -7.71 16.60 9.44
C ALA A 21 -7.96 15.73 8.19
N CYS A 22 -8.56 16.27 7.14
CA CYS A 22 -8.84 15.53 5.92
C CYS A 22 -7.54 15.31 5.12
N THR A 23 -6.93 14.13 5.27
CA THR A 23 -5.82 13.69 4.43
C THR A 23 -6.37 12.87 3.27
N LYS A 24 -6.09 13.30 2.04
CA LYS A 24 -6.51 12.57 0.83
C LYS A 24 -5.60 11.36 0.64
N ASN A 25 -6.18 10.17 0.53
CA ASN A 25 -5.44 8.97 0.16
C ASN A 25 -5.09 9.04 -1.34
N ASN A 26 -3.90 9.55 -1.66
CA ASN A 26 -3.41 9.62 -3.03
C ASN A 26 -2.68 8.32 -3.40
N PHE A 27 -2.96 7.81 -4.60
CA PHE A 27 -2.26 6.69 -5.21
C PHE A 27 -1.63 7.14 -6.51
N ILE A 28 -0.46 6.60 -6.86
CA ILE A 28 0.13 6.84 -8.18
C ILE A 28 -0.70 6.10 -9.22
N THR A 29 -1.12 6.80 -10.25
CA THR A 29 -1.84 6.25 -11.40
C THR A 29 -1.02 6.34 -12.70
N SER A 30 0.20 6.87 -12.63
CA SER A 30 1.11 6.92 -13.79
C SER A 30 1.54 5.51 -14.19
N ALA A 31 1.70 5.28 -15.49
CA ALA A 31 2.26 4.05 -16.04
C ALA A 31 3.76 3.87 -15.69
N ASP A 32 4.45 4.96 -15.34
CA ASP A 32 5.89 4.94 -15.01
C ASP A 32 6.19 4.49 -13.57
N ALA A 33 5.16 4.15 -12.79
CA ALA A 33 5.32 3.78 -11.40
C ALA A 33 5.77 2.31 -11.27
N LEU A 34 7.09 2.12 -11.15
CA LEU A 34 7.71 0.80 -11.19
C LEU A 34 7.74 0.12 -9.81
N LEU A 35 7.58 -1.21 -9.83
CA LEU A 35 7.83 -2.09 -8.69
C LEU A 35 9.19 -2.79 -8.84
N ARG A 36 9.86 -3.06 -7.73
CA ARG A 36 11.15 -3.78 -7.72
C ARG A 36 11.06 -5.07 -6.93
N ALA A 37 11.43 -6.19 -7.54
CA ALA A 37 11.57 -7.46 -6.83
C ALA A 37 12.87 -7.50 -6.02
N ASN A 38 12.87 -8.22 -4.90
CA ASN A 38 14.08 -8.47 -4.09
C ASN A 38 15.08 -9.41 -4.76
N ILE A 39 14.59 -10.29 -5.63
CA ILE A 39 15.37 -11.34 -6.28
C ILE A 39 15.09 -11.29 -7.77
N ASP A 40 16.13 -11.51 -8.56
CA ASP A 40 16.02 -11.51 -10.02
C ASP A 40 15.56 -12.88 -10.54
N THR A 41 15.90 -13.95 -9.82
CA THR A 41 15.59 -15.33 -10.19
C THR A 41 15.16 -16.12 -8.97
N LEU A 42 14.05 -16.87 -9.09
CA LEU A 42 13.55 -17.78 -8.07
C LEU A 42 13.75 -19.21 -8.56
N SER A 43 14.72 -19.92 -7.96
CA SER A 43 15.09 -21.28 -8.35
C SER A 43 14.41 -22.33 -7.45
N PHE A 44 14.04 -23.46 -8.06
CA PHE A 44 13.52 -24.64 -7.38
C PHE A 44 14.54 -25.76 -7.56
N ASP A 45 15.13 -26.24 -6.47
CA ASP A 45 16.04 -27.36 -6.53
C ASP A 45 15.23 -28.66 -6.72
N THR A 46 15.71 -29.51 -7.62
CA THR A 46 14.97 -30.57 -8.34
C THR A 46 13.72 -31.10 -7.63
N VAL A 47 12.54 -30.73 -8.15
CA VAL A 47 11.23 -31.19 -7.67
C VAL A 47 10.93 -32.58 -8.24
N PHE A 48 11.39 -33.64 -7.58
CA PHE A 48 11.03 -35.03 -7.96
C PHE A 48 9.67 -35.40 -7.34
N THR A 49 8.57 -35.00 -7.98
CA THR A 49 7.22 -35.36 -7.53
C THR A 49 6.26 -35.56 -8.71
N SER A 50 5.41 -36.60 -8.71
CA SER A 50 4.32 -36.75 -9.69
C SER A 50 3.12 -35.84 -9.41
N THR A 51 2.95 -35.39 -8.16
CA THR A 51 1.91 -34.46 -7.67
C THR A 51 2.37 -33.77 -6.36
N GLY A 52 3.53 -33.11 -6.35
CA GLY A 52 4.03 -32.39 -5.16
C GLY A 52 4.04 -30.88 -5.38
N SER A 53 3.65 -30.12 -4.35
CA SER A 53 3.65 -28.65 -4.38
C SER A 53 4.84 -28.10 -3.61
N VAL A 54 5.53 -27.12 -4.19
CA VAL A 54 6.59 -26.36 -3.52
C VAL A 54 6.19 -24.89 -3.44
N THR A 55 6.18 -24.35 -2.23
CA THR A 55 5.94 -22.93 -1.97
C THR A 55 7.26 -22.19 -1.79
N LYS A 56 7.43 -21.08 -2.50
CA LYS A 56 8.54 -20.15 -2.33
C LYS A 56 7.98 -18.74 -2.16
N SER A 57 8.68 -17.93 -1.38
CA SER A 57 8.27 -16.55 -1.07
C SER A 57 9.34 -15.58 -1.57
N PHE A 58 8.90 -14.50 -2.20
CA PHE A 58 9.73 -13.36 -2.56
C PHE A 58 9.02 -12.07 -2.20
N LYS A 59 9.77 -10.98 -2.15
CA LYS A 59 9.24 -9.65 -1.82
C LYS A 59 9.25 -8.76 -3.05
N ILE A 60 8.22 -7.94 -3.16
CA ILE A 60 8.13 -6.84 -4.12
C ILE A 60 8.09 -5.55 -3.31
N PHE A 61 8.91 -4.58 -3.71
CA PHE A 61 9.05 -3.29 -3.06
C PHE A 61 8.49 -2.18 -3.96
N ASN A 62 7.74 -1.27 -3.34
CA ASN A 62 7.36 0.01 -3.93
C ASN A 62 8.41 1.04 -3.49
N LEU A 63 9.30 1.44 -4.40
CA LEU A 63 10.33 2.46 -4.14
C LEU A 63 9.88 3.87 -4.53
N ASN A 64 8.62 4.03 -4.97
CA ASN A 64 8.05 5.34 -5.28
C ASN A 64 7.72 6.11 -3.99
N ASP A 65 7.56 7.42 -4.11
CA ASP A 65 7.25 8.36 -3.01
C ASP A 65 5.78 8.33 -2.57
N GLN A 66 4.93 7.63 -3.32
CA GLN A 66 3.49 7.52 -3.08
C GLN A 66 3.02 6.06 -3.15
N LYS A 67 1.81 5.80 -2.63
CA LYS A 67 1.21 4.47 -2.55
C LYS A 67 0.82 3.98 -3.94
N LEU A 68 0.97 2.68 -4.19
CA LEU A 68 0.45 1.99 -5.37
C LEU A 68 -0.76 1.15 -5.02
N ARG A 69 -1.74 1.11 -5.93
CA ARG A 69 -2.91 0.22 -5.82
C ARG A 69 -2.76 -0.92 -6.82
N LEU A 70 -2.57 -2.14 -6.31
CA LEU A 70 -2.55 -3.35 -7.14
C LEU A 70 -3.97 -3.88 -7.29
N SER A 71 -4.48 -3.93 -8.52
CA SER A 71 -5.82 -4.46 -8.82
C SER A 71 -5.86 -5.99 -8.83
N SER A 72 -4.77 -6.63 -9.26
CA SER A 72 -4.63 -8.09 -9.34
C SER A 72 -3.18 -8.52 -9.20
N VAL A 73 -2.95 -9.68 -8.60
CA VAL A 73 -1.64 -10.35 -8.57
C VAL A 73 -1.85 -11.79 -9.00
N THR A 74 -1.16 -12.21 -10.06
CA THR A 74 -1.26 -13.56 -10.62
C THR A 74 0.13 -14.09 -10.92
N LEU A 75 0.29 -15.41 -10.87
CA LEU A 75 1.48 -16.08 -11.39
C LEU A 75 1.25 -16.32 -12.88
N GLY A 76 2.16 -15.81 -13.72
CA GLY A 76 2.13 -16.05 -15.17
C GLY A 76 2.78 -17.40 -15.52
N GLY A 77 2.37 -18.00 -16.65
CA GLY A 77 3.10 -19.11 -17.28
C GLY A 77 2.79 -20.52 -16.79
N GLY A 78 1.74 -20.76 -15.99
CA GLY A 78 1.31 -22.10 -15.61
C GLY A 78 0.64 -22.84 -16.76
N THR A 79 1.23 -23.95 -17.21
CA THR A 79 0.60 -24.93 -18.12
C THR A 79 0.25 -26.15 -17.28
N ASN A 80 -1.00 -26.64 -17.37
CA ASN A 80 -1.50 -27.79 -16.60
C ASN A 80 -0.75 -29.08 -16.96
#